data_AF-A0ABD1W009-F1
#
_entry.id   AF-A0ABD1W009-F1
#
_cell.length_a   1.000
_cell.length_b   1.000
_cell.length_c   1.000
_cell.angle_alpha   90.00
_cell.angle_beta   90.00
_cell.angle_gamma   90.00
#
_symmetry.space_group_name_H-M   'P 1'
#
loop_
_entity.id
_entity.type
_entity.pdbx_description
1 polymer ?
#
loop_
_entity_poly.entity_id
_entity_poly.type
_entity_poly.pdbx_seq_one_letter_code
_entity_poly.pdbx_strand_id
1 'polypeptide(L)'
;MMFQQRSVFGIMNLIGCWFGAMPYCHGAGGLAGQYKFDGRSGVCVTLLGVAKLVLGLVLGSSLVKILNQFSVGVLGVILLFDGIELAMCSRDMNSKEESVVMLICTAVSLVGSSATLGFLCEIFAS
;
A
#
# COMPACT_ATOMS: atom_id res chain seq x y z
N MET A 1 -3.63 -8.71 18.94
CA MET A 1 -4.03 -7.61 18.02
C MET A 1 -4.00 -8.01 16.54
N MET A 2 -3.07 -8.87 16.09
CA MET A 2 -2.94 -9.30 14.68
C MET A 2 -4.20 -9.98 14.08
N PHE A 3 -4.90 -10.81 14.85
CA PHE A 3 -6.15 -11.46 14.41
C PHE A 3 -7.30 -10.46 14.19
N GLN A 4 -7.43 -9.44 15.04
CA GLN A 4 -8.48 -8.44 14.94
C GLN A 4 -8.34 -7.60 13.66
N GLN A 5 -7.11 -7.27 13.26
CA GLN A 5 -6.84 -6.49 12.05
C GLN A 5 -7.23 -7.27 10.78
N ARG A 6 -6.94 -8.57 10.71
CA ARG A 6 -7.28 -9.42 9.55
C ARG A 6 -8.79 -9.45 9.27
N SER A 7 -9.61 -9.60 10.29
CA SER A 7 -11.08 -9.59 10.15
C SER A 7 -11.60 -8.25 9.63
N VAL A 8 -11.03 -7.14 10.08
CA VAL A 8 -11.46 -5.78 9.68
C VAL A 8 -11.11 -5.50 8.22
N PHE A 9 -9.89 -5.82 7.77
CA PHE A 9 -9.54 -5.69 6.34
C PHE A 9 -10.43 -6.56 5.44
N GLY A 10 -10.78 -7.78 5.90
CA GLY A 10 -11.70 -8.67 5.18
C GLY A 10 -13.09 -8.06 5.02
N ILE A 11 -13.65 -7.49 6.09
CA ILE A 11 -14.95 -6.81 6.05
C ILE A 11 -14.89 -5.57 5.15
N MET A 12 -13.82 -4.78 5.24
CA MET A 12 -13.63 -3.58 4.43
C MET A 12 -13.54 -3.91 2.93
N ASN A 13 -12.82 -4.96 2.53
CA ASN A 13 -12.79 -5.40 1.13
C ASN A 13 -14.14 -5.95 0.68
N LEU A 14 -14.83 -6.74 1.51
CA LEU A 14 -16.13 -7.30 1.14
C LEU A 14 -17.16 -6.19 0.83
N ILE A 15 -17.19 -5.15 1.68
CA ILE A 15 -18.07 -4.00 1.49
C ILE A 15 -17.58 -3.12 0.33
N GLY A 16 -16.27 -2.83 0.28
CA GLY A 16 -15.66 -1.94 -0.70
C GLY A 16 -15.78 -2.43 -2.14
N CYS A 17 -15.69 -3.74 -2.38
CA CYS A 17 -15.84 -4.33 -3.70
C CYS A 17 -17.19 -3.97 -4.35
N TRP A 18 -18.26 -3.85 -3.55
CA TRP A 18 -19.59 -3.49 -4.06
C TRP A 18 -19.66 -2.05 -4.60
N PHE A 19 -18.77 -1.18 -4.10
CA PHE A 19 -18.65 0.22 -4.52
C PHE A 19 -17.53 0.45 -5.54
N GLY A 20 -16.94 -0.62 -6.09
CA GLY A 20 -15.83 -0.53 -7.03
C GLY A 20 -14.52 -0.04 -6.40
N ALA A 21 -14.38 -0.16 -5.07
CA ALA A 21 -13.15 0.20 -4.39
C ALA A 21 -11.99 -0.76 -4.74
N MET A 22 -10.77 -0.23 -4.84
CA MET A 22 -9.57 -1.06 -4.90
C MET A 22 -9.35 -1.81 -3.58
N PRO A 23 -8.80 -3.03 -3.62
CA PRO A 23 -8.57 -3.82 -2.42
C PRO A 23 -7.60 -3.12 -1.47
N TYR A 24 -8.00 -3.05 -0.21
CA TYR A 24 -7.24 -2.46 0.87
C TYR A 24 -6.35 -3.49 1.55
N CYS A 25 -5.18 -3.05 1.98
CA CYS A 25 -4.24 -3.79 2.80
C CYS A 25 -3.72 -2.88 3.92
N HIS A 26 -2.74 -3.33 4.70
CA HIS A 26 -2.24 -2.61 5.89
C HIS A 26 -1.69 -1.20 5.59
N GLY A 27 -1.26 -0.92 4.35
CA GLY A 27 -0.92 0.43 3.91
C GLY A 27 0.25 1.08 4.67
N ALA A 28 1.40 0.40 4.72
CA ALA A 28 2.55 0.80 5.54
C ALA A 28 3.11 2.20 5.19
N GLY A 29 3.30 2.53 3.92
CA GLY A 29 3.93 3.79 3.50
C GLY A 29 3.15 5.04 3.91
N GLY A 30 1.82 5.01 3.77
CA GLY A 30 0.95 6.12 4.20
C GLY A 30 0.92 6.31 5.71
N LEU A 31 0.95 5.21 6.47
CA LEU A 31 1.04 5.23 7.93
C LEU A 31 2.40 5.72 8.42
N ALA A 32 3.50 5.33 7.77
CA ALA A 32 4.84 5.83 8.05
C ALA A 32 4.93 7.35 7.84
N GLY A 33 4.28 7.87 6.79
CA GLY A 33 4.14 9.31 6.57
C GLY A 33 3.42 10.02 7.73
N GLN A 34 2.29 9.49 8.19
CA GLN A 34 1.58 10.08 9.35
C GLN A 34 2.43 10.05 10.62
N TYR A 35 3.21 8.98 10.82
CA TYR A 35 4.12 8.87 11.94
C TYR A 35 5.24 9.93 11.90
N LYS A 36 5.76 10.27 10.70
CA LYS A 36 6.73 11.36 10.49
C LYS A 36 6.12 12.74 10.79
N PHE A 37 4.80 12.91 10.61
CA PHE A 37 4.06 14.12 11.00
C PHE A 37 3.54 14.10 12.45
N ASP A 38 4.08 13.21 13.30
CA ASP A 38 3.69 13.00 14.71
C ASP A 38 2.22 12.57 14.93
N GLY A 39 1.54 12.13 13.87
CA GLY A 39 0.19 11.56 13.91
C GLY A 39 0.19 10.12 14.44
N ARG A 40 0.36 9.96 15.75
CA ARG A 40 0.48 8.63 16.41
C ARG A 40 -0.86 7.98 16.81
N SER A 41 -1.98 8.64 16.51
CA SER A 41 -3.33 8.16 16.88
C SER A 41 -4.11 7.69 15.65
N GLY A 42 -4.91 6.64 15.83
CA GLY A 42 -5.87 6.19 14.81
C GLY A 42 -6.88 7.28 14.43
N VAL A 43 -7.14 8.25 15.33
CA VAL A 43 -8.02 9.39 15.07
C VAL A 43 -7.45 10.29 13.96
N CYS A 44 -6.12 10.47 13.90
CA CYS A 44 -5.47 11.25 12.85
C CYS A 44 -5.73 10.64 11.46
N VAL A 45 -5.57 9.32 11.35
CA VAL A 45 -5.86 8.54 10.14
C VAL A 45 -7.34 8.67 9.75
N THR A 46 -8.26 8.52 10.71
CA THR A 46 -9.69 8.63 10.43
C THR A 46 -10.08 10.03 9.96
N LEU A 47 -9.57 11.09 10.59
CA LEU A 47 -9.84 12.47 10.18
C LEU A 47 -9.33 12.78 8.77
N LEU A 48 -8.11 12.32 8.44
CA LEU A 48 -7.56 12.46 7.09
C LEU A 48 -8.37 11.69 6.05
N GLY A 49 -8.84 10.49 6.40
CA GLY A 49 -9.73 9.69 5.55
C GLY A 49 -11.06 10.39 5.29
N VAL A 50 -11.72 10.89 6.34
CA VAL A 50 -12.98 11.63 6.24
C VAL A 50 -12.80 12.92 5.44
N ALA A 51 -11.72 13.66 5.69
CA ALA A 51 -11.42 14.87 4.92
C ALA A 51 -11.25 14.58 3.42
N LYS A 52 -10.51 13.51 3.05
CA LYS A 52 -10.39 13.06 1.66
C LYS A 52 -11.75 12.66 1.07
N LEU A 53 -12.60 11.98 1.84
CA LEU A 53 -13.93 11.56 1.40
C LEU A 53 -14.84 12.77 1.12
N VAL A 54 -14.90 13.73 2.06
CA VAL A 54 -15.68 14.97 1.89
C VAL A 54 -15.17 15.76 0.69
N LEU A 55 -13.85 15.86 0.53
CA LEU A 55 -13.24 16.57 -0.60
C LEU A 55 -13.56 15.89 -1.94
N GLY A 56 -13.55 14.56 -1.99
CA GLY A 56 -13.95 13.79 -3.16
C GLY A 56 -15.44 13.94 -3.50
N LEU A 57 -16.31 13.99 -2.49
CA LEU A 57 -17.75 14.13 -2.69
C LEU A 57 -18.15 15.55 -3.14
N VAL A 58 -17.51 16.58 -2.59
CA VAL A 58 -17.83 18.00 -2.88
C VAL A 58 -17.12 18.51 -4.14
N LEU A 59 -15.86 18.13 -4.36
CA LEU A 59 -15.02 18.66 -5.46
C LEU A 59 -14.59 17.62 -6.49
N GLY A 60 -15.10 16.39 -6.46
CA GLY A 60 -14.58 15.25 -7.25
C GLY A 60 -14.23 15.58 -8.70
N SER A 61 -15.15 16.19 -9.46
CA SER A 61 -14.92 16.51 -10.87
C SER A 61 -13.87 17.61 -11.11
N SER A 62 -13.76 18.58 -10.20
CA SER A 62 -12.75 19.65 -10.27
C SER A 62 -11.39 19.17 -9.80
N LEU A 63 -11.36 18.30 -8.79
CA LEU A 63 -10.15 17.74 -8.21
C LEU A 63 -9.45 16.80 -9.19
N VAL A 64 -10.19 15.98 -9.94
CA VAL A 64 -9.62 15.12 -10.99
C VAL A 64 -8.92 15.92 -12.10
N LYS A 65 -9.42 17.12 -12.43
CA LYS A 65 -8.76 18.00 -13.42
C LYS A 65 -7.44 18.56 -12.89
N ILE A 66 -7.40 18.92 -11.61
CA ILE A 66 -6.19 19.41 -10.93
C ILE A 66 -5.17 18.28 -10.75
N LEU A 67 -5.63 17.08 -10.38
CA LEU A 67 -4.77 15.90 -10.26
C LEU A 67 -4.21 15.44 -11.61
N ASN A 68 -4.90 15.68 -12.73
CA ASN A 68 -4.32 15.43 -14.06
C ASN A 68 -3.20 16.41 -14.43
N GLN A 69 -3.16 17.60 -13.82
CA GLN A 69 -2.04 18.54 -13.97
C GLN A 69 -0.83 18.15 -13.12
N PHE A 70 -0.99 17.21 -12.19
CA PHE A 70 0.13 16.71 -11.41
C PHE A 70 1.09 15.94 -12.32
N SER A 71 2.36 16.34 -12.31
CA SER A 71 3.38 15.70 -13.13
C SER A 71 3.58 14.25 -12.71
N VAL A 72 3.47 13.34 -13.68
CA VAL A 72 3.75 11.90 -13.52
C VAL A 72 5.16 11.67 -12.94
N GLY A 73 6.11 12.57 -13.23
CA GLY A 73 7.46 12.51 -12.68
C GLY A 73 7.50 12.63 -11.16
N VAL A 74 6.67 13.48 -10.55
CA VAL A 74 6.64 13.64 -9.09
C VAL A 74 6.02 12.41 -8.43
N LEU A 75 4.94 11.87 -9.00
CA LEU A 75 4.33 10.62 -8.53
C LEU A 75 5.34 9.45 -8.60
N GLY A 76 6.08 9.35 -9.71
CA GLY A 76 7.10 8.32 -9.89
C GLY A 76 8.21 8.40 -8.84
N VAL A 77 8.69 9.60 -8.52
CA VAL A 77 9.72 9.78 -7.48
C VAL A 77 9.21 9.35 -6.11
N ILE A 78 7.99 9.77 -5.72
CA ILE A 78 7.41 9.39 -4.42
C ILE A 78 7.24 7.87 -4.32
N LEU A 79 6.77 7.22 -5.39
CA LEU A 79 6.63 5.76 -5.46
C LEU A 79 7.97 5.03 -5.40
N LEU A 80 9.03 5.57 -6.03
CA LEU A 80 10.37 4.99 -5.94
C LEU A 80 10.91 5.06 -4.51
N PHE A 81 10.76 6.18 -3.81
CA PHE A 81 11.21 6.30 -2.43
C PHE A 81 10.44 5.35 -1.49
N ASP A 82 9.11 5.23 -1.66
CA ASP A 82 8.29 4.30 -0.88
C ASP A 82 8.70 2.84 -1.15
N GLY A 83 8.95 2.49 -2.41
CA GLY A 83 9.43 1.17 -2.81
C GLY A 83 10.81 0.83 -2.24
N ILE A 84 11.73 1.80 -2.19
CA ILE A 84 13.05 1.62 -1.57
C ILE A 84 12.92 1.44 -0.05
N GLU A 85 12.06 2.23 0.62
CA GLU A 85 11.80 2.09 2.05
C GLU A 85 11.29 0.67 2.38
N LEU A 86 10.35 0.16 1.57
CA LEU A 86 9.82 -1.20 1.73
C LEU A 86 10.86 -2.29 1.42
N ALA A 87 11.70 -2.09 0.40
CA ALA A 87 12.76 -3.02 0.03
C ALA A 87 13.87 -3.10 1.10
N MET A 88 14.19 -2.00 1.77
CA MET A 88 15.15 -2.00 2.87
C MET A 88 14.66 -2.84 4.07
N CYS A 89 13.37 -2.79 4.39
CA CYS A 89 12.78 -3.66 5.43
C CYS A 89 12.94 -5.14 5.12
N SER A 90 12.94 -5.54 3.84
CA SER A 90 13.19 -6.94 3.45
C SER A 90 14.62 -7.41 3.73
N ARG A 91 15.59 -6.48 3.71
CA ARG A 91 17.00 -6.80 3.97
C ARG A 91 17.28 -7.04 5.45
N ASP A 92 16.38 -6.61 6.34
CA ASP A 92 16.46 -6.83 7.79
C ASP A 92 15.91 -8.22 8.22
N MET A 93 15.74 -9.13 7.27
CA MET A 93 15.35 -10.51 7.57
C MET A 93 16.50 -11.26 8.24
N ASN A 94 16.18 -12.01 9.30
CA ASN A 94 17.18 -12.66 10.17
C ASN A 94 17.95 -13.80 9.48
N SER A 95 17.43 -14.32 8.35
CA SER A 95 18.04 -15.41 7.58
C SER A 95 18.27 -15.00 6.12
N LYS A 96 19.44 -15.41 5.62
CA LYS A 96 19.86 -15.24 4.22
C LYS A 96 18.94 -15.98 3.23
N GLU A 97 18.31 -17.06 3.65
CA GLU A 97 17.38 -17.81 2.79
C GLU A 97 16.10 -17.03 2.56
N GLU A 98 15.51 -16.47 3.62
CA GLU A 98 14.31 -15.63 3.55
C GLU A 98 14.52 -14.37 2.68
N SER A 99 15.68 -13.73 2.79
CA SER A 99 16.01 -12.56 1.95
C SER A 99 16.15 -12.92 0.46
N VAL A 100 16.70 -14.11 0.15
CA VAL A 100 16.80 -14.61 -1.22
C VAL A 100 15.42 -14.95 -1.78
N VAL A 101 14.56 -15.60 -0.99
CA VAL A 101 13.18 -15.95 -1.39
C VAL A 101 12.37 -14.67 -1.70
N MET A 102 12.48 -13.64 -0.86
CA MET A 102 11.81 -12.35 -1.08
C MET A 102 12.29 -11.65 -2.37
N LEU A 103 13.59 -11.72 -2.66
CA LEU A 103 14.16 -11.19 -3.92
C LEU A 103 13.66 -11.95 -5.15
N ILE A 104 13.59 -13.28 -5.08
CA ILE A 104 13.06 -14.12 -6.17
C ILE A 104 11.57 -13.78 -6.40
N CYS A 105 10.77 -13.71 -5.34
CA CYS A 105 9.35 -13.33 -5.42
C CYS A 105 9.16 -11.96 -6.09
N THR A 106 9.98 -10.97 -5.71
CA THR A 106 9.95 -9.63 -6.30
C THR A 106 10.34 -9.66 -7.79
N ALA A 107 11.42 -10.38 -8.14
CA ALA A 107 11.88 -10.50 -9.52
C ALA A 107 10.84 -11.18 -10.42
N VAL A 108 10.24 -12.28 -9.96
CA VAL A 108 9.18 -13.00 -10.67
C VAL A 108 7.93 -12.12 -10.82
N SER A 109 7.55 -11.37 -9.78
CA SER A 109 6.42 -10.44 -9.86
C SER A 109 6.63 -9.34 -10.90
N LEU A 110 7.86 -8.83 -11.00
CA LEU A 110 8.21 -7.74 -11.92
C LEU A 110 8.27 -8.23 -13.37
N VAL A 111 8.90 -9.39 -13.61
CA VAL A 111 9.00 -10.00 -14.95
C VAL A 111 7.64 -10.51 -15.43
N GLY A 112 6.86 -11.13 -14.52
CA GLY A 112 5.54 -11.68 -14.81
C GLY A 112 4.42 -10.64 -14.83
N SER A 113 4.72 -9.35 -14.57
CA SER A 113 3.76 -8.24 -14.47
C SER A 113 2.56 -8.56 -13.54
N SER A 114 2.74 -9.46 -12.59
CA SER A 114 1.68 -9.98 -11.73
C SER A 114 2.24 -10.44 -10.39
N ALA A 115 1.72 -9.86 -9.31
CA ALA A 115 2.09 -10.25 -7.96
C ALA A 115 1.73 -11.71 -7.65
N THR A 116 0.69 -12.25 -8.30
CA THR A 116 0.24 -13.63 -8.13
C THR A 116 1.32 -14.65 -8.49
N LEU A 117 2.12 -14.41 -9.53
CA LEU A 117 3.20 -15.31 -9.93
C LEU A 117 4.35 -15.30 -8.91
N GLY A 118 4.66 -14.14 -8.35
CA GLY A 118 5.64 -14.05 -7.26
C GLY A 118 5.22 -14.86 -6.04
N PHE A 119 3.98 -14.66 -5.57
CA PHE A 119 3.43 -15.43 -4.44
C PHE A 119 3.42 -16.94 -4.69
N LEU A 120 3.06 -17.39 -5.89
CA LEU A 120 3.11 -18.81 -6.24
C LEU A 120 4.54 -19.35 -6.19
N CYS A 121 5.49 -18.63 -6.77
CA CYS A 121 6.90 -19.02 -6.75
C CYS A 121 7.46 -19.11 -5.33
N GLU A 122 7.08 -18.17 -4.45
CA GLU A 122 7.44 -18.18 -3.04
C GLU A 122 6.90 -19.42 -2.31
N ILE A 123 5.63 -19.78 -2.51
CA ILE A 123 5.03 -20.97 -1.88
C ILE A 123 5.76 -22.26 -2.27
N PHE A 124 6.28 -22.35 -3.50
CA PHE A 124 7.08 -23.51 -3.94
C PHE A 124 8.54 -23.47 -3.48
N ALA A 125 9.05 -22.29 -3.11
CA ALA A 125 10.43 -22.09 -2.66
C ALA A 125 10.61 -22.15 -1.14
N SER A 126 9.52 -21.98 -0.38
CA SER A 126 9.43 -22.16 1.08
C SER A 126 9.30 -23.62 1.49
#